data_AF-L7M3S1-F1
#
_entry.id   AF-L7M3S1-F1
#
_cell.length_a   1.000
_cell.length_b   1.000
_cell.length_c   1.000
_cell.angle_alpha   90.00
_cell.angle_beta   90.00
_cell.angle_gamma   90.00
#
_symmetry.space_group_name_H-M   'P 1'
#
loop_
_entity.id
_entity.type
_entity.pdbx_description
1 polymer ?
#
loop_
_entity_poly.entity_id
_entity_poly.type
_entity_poly.pdbx_seq_one_letter_code
_entity_poly.pdbx_strand_id
1 'polypeptide(L)'
;MHPEHNIGRRLARARTILCQVSNEERGVAFVDAASHANRKAFVAVVVDKAGRVVNSATVRTTDPIIAEQVAIALALTMDEIEVIYSDSSAALRGFAKGTVSEDTLRILRGKDITHHLLSWFPAHLGQIKDSPPNLNEAAHEAARDLSNRTSPGMRSTSEGDNWEIPTTYNELTKHFYLSRRIFPPPHKNLSRPQALTLRLLQTRTYPTLKMLNIIYPELYPSNVCPHCGEIASLEHMLWQCTKFAHLPNITSARWEAAIRSSSLADQLWAVHQAREAAEGLSLSVPTWERPATQ
;
A
#
# COMPACT_ATOMS: atom_id res chain seq x y z
N MET A 1 3.66 5.36 4.56
CA MET A 1 3.51 3.97 4.08
C MET A 1 2.07 3.81 3.62
N HIS A 2 1.77 3.66 2.32
CA HIS A 2 0.38 3.68 1.81
C HIS A 2 -0.57 2.72 2.57
N PRO A 3 -1.78 3.16 2.96
CA PRO A 3 -2.66 2.42 3.88
C PRO A 3 -3.14 1.10 3.32
N GLU A 4 -3.65 1.12 2.08
CA GLU A 4 -4.23 -0.04 1.40
C GLU A 4 -3.16 -0.98 0.82
N HIS A 5 -2.23 -0.43 0.04
CA HIS A 5 -1.27 -1.24 -0.73
C HIS A 5 -0.11 -1.82 0.08
N ASN A 6 0.10 -1.39 1.33
CA ASN A 6 1.17 -1.90 2.17
C ASN A 6 0.67 -2.52 3.48
N ILE A 7 -0.57 -3.04 3.51
CA ILE A 7 -1.17 -3.61 4.73
C ILE A 7 -0.26 -4.62 5.43
N GLY A 8 0.37 -5.55 4.69
CA GLY A 8 1.30 -6.52 5.26
C GLY A 8 2.55 -5.89 5.91
N ARG A 9 3.07 -4.80 5.33
CA ARG A 9 4.21 -4.06 5.92
C ARG A 9 3.78 -3.25 7.15
N ARG A 10 2.58 -2.67 7.12
CA ARG A 10 1.98 -1.94 8.25
C ARG A 10 1.77 -2.88 9.43
N LEU A 11 1.15 -4.04 9.19
CA LEU A 11 0.97 -5.11 10.19
C LEU A 11 2.31 -5.59 10.76
N ALA A 12 3.29 -5.91 9.90
CA ALA A 12 4.60 -6.36 10.36
C ALA A 12 5.28 -5.31 11.25
N ARG A 13 5.27 -4.03 10.85
CA ARG A 13 5.83 -2.93 11.65
C ARG A 13 5.12 -2.78 13.00
N ALA A 14 3.79 -2.75 12.99
CA ALA A 14 3.02 -2.60 14.22
C ALA A 14 3.29 -3.77 15.20
N ARG A 15 3.33 -5.02 14.70
CA ARG A 15 3.75 -6.17 15.52
C ARG A 15 5.13 -5.98 16.14
N THR A 16 6.12 -5.58 15.32
CA THR A 16 7.48 -5.35 15.83
C THR A 16 7.49 -4.31 16.93
N ILE A 17 6.81 -3.18 16.74
CA ILE A 17 6.71 -2.11 17.75
C ILE A 17 6.04 -2.63 19.01
N LEU A 18 4.88 -3.28 18.91
CA LEU A 18 4.15 -3.77 20.08
C LEU A 18 4.95 -4.81 20.87
N CYS A 19 5.66 -5.72 20.19
CA CYS A 19 6.57 -6.67 20.85
C CYS A 19 7.79 -5.99 21.48
N GLN A 20 8.32 -4.92 20.89
CA GLN A 20 9.38 -4.13 21.51
C GLN A 20 8.86 -3.45 22.77
N VAL A 21 7.72 -2.76 22.66
CA VAL A 21 7.08 -2.07 23.79
C VAL A 21 6.79 -3.04 24.93
N SER A 22 6.31 -4.25 24.66
CA SER A 22 6.06 -5.24 25.74
C SER A 22 7.33 -5.62 26.49
N ASN A 23 8.48 -5.65 25.81
CA ASN A 23 9.77 -6.05 26.38
C ASN A 23 10.61 -4.88 26.91
N GLU A 24 10.26 -3.64 26.57
CA GLU A 24 11.03 -2.44 26.96
C GLU A 24 10.78 -2.06 28.43
N GLU A 25 11.85 -1.74 29.17
CA GLU A 25 11.73 -1.22 30.55
C GLU A 25 11.49 0.30 30.59
N ARG A 26 11.83 1.00 29.50
CA ARG A 26 11.68 2.45 29.35
C ARG A 26 10.21 2.88 29.37
N GLY A 27 9.96 4.13 29.75
CA GLY A 27 8.63 4.72 29.65
C GLY A 27 8.20 4.89 28.19
N VAL A 28 7.03 4.37 27.87
CA VAL A 28 6.42 4.45 26.55
C VAL A 28 5.02 5.02 26.66
N ALA A 29 4.69 5.93 25.75
CA ALA A 29 3.34 6.45 25.58
C ALA A 29 2.84 6.31 24.14
N PHE A 30 1.53 6.09 24.00
CA PHE A 30 0.77 6.22 22.77
C PHE A 30 -0.15 7.43 22.90
N VAL A 31 -0.26 8.22 21.84
CA VAL A 31 -1.06 9.45 21.85
C VAL A 31 -2.04 9.44 20.68
N ASP A 32 -3.22 10.02 20.92
CA ASP A 32 -4.26 10.21 19.91
C ASP A 32 -5.12 11.44 20.23
N ALA A 33 -5.88 11.94 19.26
CA ALA A 33 -6.89 12.95 19.48
C ALA A 33 -8.23 12.66 18.78
N ALA A 34 -9.33 12.94 19.48
CA ALA A 34 -10.68 12.75 18.96
C ALA A 34 -11.52 14.03 19.02
N SER A 35 -12.27 14.32 17.97
CA SER A 35 -13.17 15.48 17.91
C SER A 35 -14.35 15.32 18.87
N HIS A 36 -14.75 16.39 19.55
CA HIS A 36 -16.04 16.44 20.21
C HIS A 36 -17.19 16.48 19.20
N ALA A 37 -18.23 15.67 19.43
CA ALA A 37 -19.43 15.65 18.58
C ALA A 37 -20.12 17.03 18.48
N ASN A 38 -20.18 17.76 19.60
CA ASN A 38 -21.04 18.94 19.77
C ASN A 38 -20.27 20.25 19.95
N ARG A 39 -18.94 20.24 19.79
CA ARG A 39 -18.09 21.40 20.03
C ARG A 39 -16.99 21.47 18.99
N LYS A 40 -16.58 22.68 18.63
CA LYS A 40 -15.36 22.94 17.83
C LYS A 40 -14.12 22.74 18.70
N ALA A 41 -13.91 21.51 19.15
CA ALA A 41 -12.85 21.13 20.05
C ALA A 41 -12.50 19.65 19.88
N PHE A 42 -11.29 19.28 20.28
CA PHE A 42 -10.80 17.91 20.32
C PHE A 42 -10.39 17.57 21.76
N VAL A 43 -10.40 16.28 22.08
CA VAL A 43 -9.74 15.72 23.25
C VAL A 43 -8.47 15.04 22.79
N ALA A 44 -7.34 15.47 23.34
CA ALA A 44 -6.04 14.84 23.19
C ALA A 44 -5.75 13.96 24.40
N VAL A 45 -5.17 12.78 24.18
CA VAL A 45 -4.88 11.82 25.25
C VAL A 45 -3.47 11.24 25.13
N VAL A 46 -2.96 10.81 26.28
CA VAL A 46 -1.71 10.07 26.43
C VAL A 46 -2.02 8.79 27.19
N VAL A 47 -1.69 7.65 26.59
CA VAL A 47 -1.88 6.31 27.17
C VAL A 47 -0.52 5.67 27.41
N ASP A 48 -0.31 5.14 28.62
CA ASP A 48 0.93 4.45 28.98
C ASP A 48 1.01 3.01 28.45
N LYS A 49 2.16 2.36 28.68
CA LYS A 49 2.38 0.93 28.34
C LYS A 49 1.35 -0.03 28.98
N ALA A 50 0.72 0.35 30.10
CA ALA A 50 -0.31 -0.43 30.76
C ALA A 50 -1.71 -0.20 30.18
N GLY A 51 -1.85 0.65 29.16
CA GLY A 51 -3.13 0.99 28.54
C GLY A 51 -3.95 2.00 29.36
N ARG A 52 -3.34 2.70 30.31
CA ARG A 52 -4.03 3.68 31.17
C ARG A 52 -3.84 5.08 30.61
N VAL A 53 -4.91 5.88 30.64
CA VAL A 53 -4.81 7.32 30.35
C VAL A 53 -4.04 8.01 31.47
N VAL A 54 -2.85 8.50 31.15
CA VAL A 54 -1.96 9.18 32.11
C VAL A 54 -1.99 10.69 31.96
N ASN A 55 -2.40 11.21 30.81
CA ASN A 55 -2.62 12.63 30.60
C ASN A 55 -3.71 12.87 29.54
N SER A 56 -4.43 13.98 29.64
CA SER A 56 -5.42 14.38 28.63
C SER A 56 -5.72 15.87 28.70
N ALA A 57 -6.13 16.46 27.57
CA ALA A 57 -6.57 17.85 27.53
C ALA A 57 -7.64 18.06 26.46
N THR A 58 -8.47 19.09 26.66
CA THR A 58 -9.38 19.58 25.61
C THR A 58 -8.74 20.79 24.92
N VAL A 59 -8.66 20.76 23.60
CA VAL A 59 -8.16 21.85 22.76
C VAL A 59 -9.28 22.39 21.88
N ARG A 60 -9.47 23.71 21.86
CA ARG A 60 -10.47 24.37 21.03
C ARG A 60 -9.94 24.59 19.63
N THR A 61 -10.08 23.59 18.78
CA THR A 61 -9.69 23.64 17.37
C THR A 61 -10.68 22.84 16.51
N THR A 62 -10.70 23.12 15.21
CA THR A 62 -11.33 22.28 14.19
C THR A 62 -10.30 21.53 13.33
N ASP A 63 -9.01 21.83 13.53
CA ASP A 63 -7.91 21.18 12.80
C ASP A 63 -7.41 19.96 13.61
N PRO A 64 -7.58 18.73 13.09
CA PRO A 64 -7.10 17.53 13.78
C PRO A 64 -5.58 17.54 13.95
N ILE A 65 -4.81 18.13 13.03
CA ILE A 65 -3.33 18.16 13.13
C ILE A 65 -2.90 18.93 14.39
N ILE A 66 -3.58 20.04 14.70
CA ILE A 66 -3.32 20.81 15.93
C ILE A 66 -3.61 19.95 17.16
N ALA A 67 -4.71 19.20 17.15
CA ALA A 67 -5.09 18.34 18.27
C ALA A 67 -4.09 17.19 18.49
N GLU A 68 -3.65 16.56 17.41
CA GLU A 68 -2.60 15.52 17.44
C GLU A 68 -1.26 16.06 17.95
N GLN A 69 -0.88 17.28 17.54
CA GLN A 69 0.33 17.91 18.07
C GLN A 69 0.21 18.23 19.56
N VAL A 70 -0.98 18.63 20.03
CA VAL A 70 -1.26 18.82 21.46
C VAL A 70 -1.14 17.50 22.23
N ALA A 71 -1.61 16.38 21.68
CA ALA A 71 -1.45 15.06 22.31
C ALA A 71 0.02 14.68 22.49
N ILE A 72 0.85 14.87 21.45
CA ILE A 72 2.30 14.69 21.54
C ILE A 72 2.90 15.66 22.59
N ALA A 73 2.49 16.92 22.59
CA ALA A 73 2.99 17.90 23.55
C ALA A 73 2.71 17.50 25.00
N LEU A 74 1.52 16.98 25.31
CA LEU A 74 1.20 16.49 26.66
C LEU A 74 2.19 15.42 27.11
N ALA A 75 2.49 14.46 26.22
CA ALA A 75 3.43 13.38 26.50
C ALA A 75 4.88 13.88 26.67
N LEU A 76 5.30 14.90 25.90
CA LEU A 76 6.62 15.53 26.05
C LEU A 76 6.80 16.21 27.42
N THR A 77 5.72 16.50 28.14
CA THR A 77 5.82 17.13 29.47
C THR A 77 5.95 16.13 30.62
N MET A 78 6.10 14.85 30.29
CA MET A 78 6.18 13.74 31.24
C MET A 78 7.59 13.14 31.20
N ASP A 79 8.41 13.46 32.20
CA ASP A 79 9.83 13.09 32.24
C ASP A 79 10.07 11.57 32.26
N GLU A 80 9.08 10.80 32.73
CA GLU A 80 9.12 9.34 32.75
C GLU A 80 8.96 8.70 31.37
N ILE A 81 8.48 9.43 30.36
CA ILE A 81 8.23 8.90 29.02
C ILE A 81 9.46 9.12 28.15
N GLU A 82 10.07 8.06 27.62
CA GLU A 82 11.21 8.18 26.69
C GLU A 82 10.79 8.08 25.23
N VAL A 83 9.75 7.28 24.93
CA VAL A 83 9.30 7.03 23.55
C VAL A 83 7.82 7.32 23.41
N ILE A 84 7.48 8.17 22.43
CA ILE A 84 6.11 8.58 22.14
C ILE A 84 5.72 8.08 20.74
N TYR A 85 4.68 7.26 20.70
CA TYR A 85 4.10 6.74 19.47
C TYR A 85 2.85 7.53 19.08
N SER A 86 2.80 7.98 17.83
CA SER A 86 1.61 8.61 17.23
C SER A 86 1.42 8.06 15.83
N ASP A 87 0.18 7.91 15.40
CA ASP A 87 -0.16 7.53 14.03
C ASP A 87 -0.36 8.73 13.09
N SER A 88 -0.45 9.94 13.65
CA SER A 88 -0.48 11.20 12.92
C SER A 88 0.89 11.56 12.33
N SER A 89 1.14 11.08 11.11
CA SER A 89 2.35 11.43 10.35
C SER A 89 2.50 12.94 10.11
N ALA A 90 1.39 13.68 10.04
CA ALA A 90 1.41 15.13 9.89
C ALA A 90 1.92 15.84 11.16
N ALA A 91 1.45 15.43 12.34
CA ALA A 91 1.90 15.99 13.61
C ALA A 91 3.40 15.69 13.83
N LEU A 92 3.83 14.44 13.62
CA LEU A 92 5.25 14.04 13.73
C LEU A 92 6.17 14.84 12.80
N ARG A 93 5.75 15.08 11.55
CA ARG A 93 6.51 15.93 10.62
C ARG A 93 6.55 17.39 11.07
N GLY A 94 5.49 17.88 11.71
CA GLY A 94 5.46 19.22 12.31
C GLY A 94 6.55 19.37 13.37
N PHE A 95 6.64 18.42 14.30
CA PHE A 95 7.72 18.38 15.29
C PHE A 95 9.10 18.26 14.66
N ALA A 96 9.28 17.34 13.70
CA ALA A 96 10.58 17.16 13.04
C ALA A 96 11.08 18.41 12.28
N LYS A 97 10.16 19.26 11.81
CA LYS A 97 10.48 20.52 11.12
C LYS A 97 10.51 21.74 12.04
N GLY A 98 10.12 21.61 13.31
CA GLY A 98 9.93 22.73 14.22
C GLY A 98 8.72 23.62 13.89
N THR A 99 7.73 23.11 13.14
CA THR A 99 6.54 23.85 12.71
C THR A 99 5.29 23.40 13.47
N VAL A 100 5.33 23.53 14.79
CA VAL A 100 4.20 23.17 15.69
C VAL A 100 3.26 24.35 15.90
N SER A 101 2.01 24.07 16.28
CA SER A 101 0.97 25.08 16.52
C SER A 101 1.24 25.92 17.77
N GLU A 102 0.62 27.10 17.87
CA GLU A 102 0.73 27.95 19.07
C GLU A 102 0.13 27.25 20.31
N ASP A 103 -0.93 26.46 20.16
CA ASP A 103 -1.51 25.69 21.27
C ASP A 103 -0.53 24.64 21.80
N THR A 104 0.21 23.97 20.91
CA THR A 104 1.31 23.08 21.26
C THR A 104 2.43 23.83 21.98
N LEU A 105 2.86 24.99 21.45
CA LEU A 105 3.90 25.81 22.07
C LEU A 105 3.52 26.29 23.47
N ARG A 106 2.25 26.63 23.70
CA ARG A 106 1.74 27.03 25.02
C ARG A 106 1.89 25.93 26.06
N ILE A 107 1.72 24.66 25.68
CA ILE A 107 1.90 23.51 26.58
C ILE A 107 3.38 23.32 26.95
N LEU A 108 4.28 23.55 25.98
CA LEU A 108 5.71 23.34 26.14
C LEU A 108 6.45 24.57 26.74
N ARG A 109 5.85 25.76 26.67
CA ARG A 109 6.50 27.01 27.07
C ARG A 109 6.89 26.97 28.55
N GLY A 110 8.16 27.24 28.83
CA GLY A 110 8.70 27.32 30.19
C GLY A 110 8.90 25.96 30.87
N LYS A 111 8.85 24.86 30.10
CA LYS A 111 9.16 23.51 30.59
C LYS A 111 10.53 23.07 30.08
N ASP A 112 11.29 22.44 30.96
CA ASP A 112 12.53 21.76 30.58
C ASP A 112 12.15 20.38 30.04
N ILE A 113 12.13 20.24 28.72
CA ILE A 113 11.75 19.01 28.04
C ILE A 113 12.98 18.11 27.94
N THR A 114 12.90 16.91 28.51
CA THR A 114 13.96 15.91 28.43
C THR A 114 14.03 15.28 27.02
N HIS A 115 14.95 14.34 26.82
CA HIS A 115 15.10 13.70 25.52
C HIS A 115 13.99 12.67 25.28
N HIS A 116 13.13 12.92 24.28
CA HIS A 116 12.10 11.97 23.83
C HIS A 116 12.33 11.52 22.39
N LEU A 117 12.06 10.25 22.11
CA LEU A 117 11.99 9.70 20.78
C LEU A 117 10.54 9.72 20.28
N LEU A 118 10.27 10.52 19.25
CA LEU A 118 8.99 10.51 18.54
C LEU A 118 9.00 9.46 17.42
N SER A 119 8.06 8.52 17.43
CA SER A 119 8.01 7.41 16.47
C SER A 119 6.63 7.24 15.85
N TRP A 120 6.60 7.00 14.54
CA TRP A 120 5.35 6.77 13.82
C TRP A 120 4.83 5.34 14.00
N PHE A 121 3.57 5.22 14.39
CA PHE A 121 2.82 3.97 14.49
C PHE A 121 1.77 3.87 13.35
N PRO A 122 1.51 2.69 12.75
CA PRO A 122 0.47 2.57 11.73
C PRO A 122 -0.96 2.63 12.32
N ALA A 123 -1.80 3.54 11.83
CA ALA A 123 -3.18 3.72 12.30
C ALA A 123 -4.11 2.55 11.93
N HIS A 124 -5.20 2.41 12.68
CA HIS A 124 -6.39 1.62 12.31
C HIS A 124 -6.09 0.17 11.92
N LEU A 125 -5.21 -0.49 12.67
CA LEU A 125 -4.91 -1.91 12.46
C LEU A 125 -5.77 -2.82 13.34
N GLY A 126 -6.55 -2.25 14.26
CA GLY A 126 -7.36 -2.98 15.21
C GLY A 126 -6.52 -3.95 16.04
N GLN A 127 -7.13 -5.08 16.42
CA GLN A 127 -6.40 -6.16 17.08
C GLN A 127 -5.55 -6.93 16.08
N ILE A 128 -4.25 -6.98 16.34
CA ILE A 128 -3.30 -7.68 15.49
C ILE A 128 -3.10 -9.11 16.05
N LYS A 129 -3.32 -10.12 15.20
CA LYS A 129 -3.11 -11.52 15.59
C LYS A 129 -1.65 -11.75 15.99
N ASP A 130 -1.43 -12.55 17.03
CA ASP A 130 -0.11 -12.96 17.52
C ASP A 130 0.78 -11.77 17.96
N SER A 131 0.19 -10.70 18.48
CA SER A 131 0.91 -9.57 19.07
C SER A 131 0.36 -9.18 20.44
N PRO A 132 1.12 -8.43 21.24
CA PRO A 132 0.59 -7.72 22.41
C PRO A 132 -0.59 -6.80 22.06
N PRO A 133 -1.36 -6.33 23.06
CA PRO A 133 -2.46 -5.40 22.86
C PRO A 133 -2.04 -4.16 22.07
N ASN A 134 -2.89 -3.72 21.15
CA ASN A 134 -2.61 -2.54 20.33
C ASN A 134 -2.91 -1.26 21.11
N LEU A 135 -1.88 -0.71 21.76
CA LEU A 135 -2.00 0.50 22.58
C LEU A 135 -2.36 1.76 21.78
N ASN A 136 -2.14 1.78 20.46
CA ASN A 136 -2.62 2.86 19.60
C ASN A 136 -4.14 2.89 19.52
N GLU A 137 -4.78 1.72 19.39
CA GLU A 137 -6.25 1.62 19.44
C GLU A 137 -6.76 1.95 20.84
N ALA A 138 -6.03 1.60 21.90
CA ALA A 138 -6.40 2.01 23.27
C ALA A 138 -6.36 3.54 23.46
N ALA A 139 -5.35 4.23 22.90
CA ALA A 139 -5.32 5.69 22.87
C ALA A 139 -6.49 6.26 22.07
N HIS A 140 -6.81 5.65 20.93
CA HIS A 140 -7.93 6.06 20.10
C HIS A 140 -9.29 5.93 20.80
N GLU A 141 -9.54 4.76 21.40
CA GLU A 141 -10.74 4.50 22.19
C GLU A 141 -10.84 5.46 23.39
N ALA A 142 -9.73 5.69 24.11
CA ALA A 142 -9.69 6.60 25.24
C ALA A 142 -10.02 8.06 24.86
N ALA A 143 -9.47 8.55 23.74
CA ALA A 143 -9.78 9.88 23.23
C ALA A 143 -11.26 10.03 22.91
N ARG A 144 -11.83 9.02 22.22
CA ARG A 144 -13.25 9.00 21.88
C ARG A 144 -14.14 8.92 23.12
N ASP A 145 -13.80 8.08 24.09
CA ASP A 145 -14.55 7.95 25.33
C ASP A 145 -14.58 9.25 26.11
N LEU A 146 -13.44 9.93 26.27
CA LEU A 146 -13.38 11.23 26.91
C LEU A 146 -14.14 12.31 26.14
N SER A 147 -14.11 12.28 24.80
CA SER A 147 -14.89 13.20 23.98
C SER A 147 -16.40 13.03 24.19
N ASN A 148 -16.86 11.78 24.36
CA ASN A 148 -18.27 11.40 24.52
C ASN A 148 -18.80 11.66 25.94
N ARG A 149 -17.96 11.64 26.98
CA ARG A 149 -18.36 11.95 28.38
C ARG A 149 -19.04 13.32 28.54
N THR A 150 -18.82 14.25 27.61
CA THR A 150 -19.43 15.59 27.64
C THR A 150 -20.83 15.67 27.02
N SER A 151 -21.40 14.58 26.48
CA SER A 151 -22.76 14.52 25.95
C SER A 151 -23.29 13.07 25.92
N PRO A 152 -23.98 12.60 26.97
CA PRO A 152 -24.62 11.28 26.96
C PRO A 152 -25.79 11.32 25.97
N GLY A 153 -25.71 10.59 24.86
CA GLY A 153 -26.89 10.35 23.99
C GLY A 153 -26.65 10.33 22.49
N MET A 154 -25.49 10.75 21.98
CA MET A 154 -25.22 10.73 20.54
C MET A 154 -23.82 10.19 20.30
N ARG A 155 -23.71 8.93 19.85
CA ARG A 155 -22.45 8.44 19.25
C ARG A 155 -22.17 9.37 18.07
N SER A 156 -21.03 10.06 18.09
CA SER A 156 -20.57 10.79 16.91
C SER A 156 -20.36 9.79 15.77
N THR A 157 -21.38 9.69 14.91
CA THR A 157 -21.33 9.05 13.60
C THR A 157 -20.57 9.91 12.59
N SER A 158 -19.71 10.81 13.05
CA SER A 158 -18.63 11.30 12.22
C SER A 158 -17.60 10.17 12.10
N GLU A 159 -17.99 9.11 11.37
CA GLU A 159 -17.15 8.43 10.38
C GLU A 159 -16.70 9.47 9.35
N GLY A 160 -16.04 10.54 9.83
CA GLY A 160 -15.09 11.27 9.02
C GLY A 160 -13.92 10.33 8.92
N ASP A 161 -14.09 9.33 8.06
CA ASP A 161 -13.07 8.49 7.49
C ASP A 161 -11.82 9.34 7.35
N ASN A 162 -10.95 9.26 8.36
CA ASN A 162 -9.62 9.83 8.29
C ASN A 162 -8.85 8.82 7.45
N TRP A 163 -9.28 8.67 6.19
CA TRP A 163 -8.56 7.97 5.15
C TRP A 163 -7.20 8.62 5.20
N GLU A 164 -6.21 7.91 5.72
CA GLU A 164 -4.82 8.35 5.83
C GLU A 164 -4.46 8.96 4.48
N ILE A 165 -4.61 10.29 4.34
CA ILE A 165 -4.54 10.92 3.03
C ILE A 165 -3.09 10.74 2.62
N PRO A 166 -2.80 10.08 1.48
CA PRO A 166 -1.42 9.95 1.03
C PRO A 166 -0.84 11.36 0.92
N THR A 167 0.10 11.69 1.81
CA THR A 167 0.58 13.08 1.98
C THR A 167 1.89 13.31 1.26
N THR A 168 2.57 12.24 0.85
CA THR A 168 3.79 12.32 0.06
C THR A 168 3.49 12.15 -1.43
N TYR A 169 4.28 12.81 -2.27
CA TYR A 169 4.20 12.64 -3.73
C TYR A 169 4.28 11.16 -4.15
N ASN A 170 5.14 10.37 -3.50
CA ASN A 170 5.27 8.93 -3.74
C ASN A 170 3.97 8.18 -3.40
N GLU A 171 3.35 8.46 -2.25
CA GLU A 171 2.10 7.79 -1.88
C GLU A 171 0.94 8.17 -2.80
N LEU A 172 0.83 9.45 -3.19
CA LEU A 172 -0.18 9.92 -4.13
C LEU A 172 -0.03 9.27 -5.49
N THR A 173 1.18 9.31 -6.06
CA THR A 173 1.46 8.69 -7.36
C THR A 173 1.30 7.19 -7.31
N LYS A 174 1.71 6.53 -6.22
CA LYS A 174 1.54 5.09 -6.03
C LYS A 174 0.07 4.68 -5.91
N HIS A 175 -0.76 5.48 -5.24
CA HIS A 175 -2.21 5.29 -5.21
C HIS A 175 -2.76 5.30 -6.64
N PHE A 176 -2.58 6.39 -7.38
CA PHE A 176 -3.12 6.48 -8.75
C PHE A 176 -2.53 5.41 -9.69
N TYR A 177 -1.25 5.10 -9.57
CA TYR A 177 -0.59 4.06 -10.36
C TYR A 177 -1.18 2.67 -10.09
N LEU A 178 -1.35 2.29 -8.82
CA LEU A 178 -1.86 0.98 -8.46
C LEU A 178 -3.38 0.87 -8.69
N SER A 179 -4.14 1.93 -8.45
CA SER A 179 -5.58 1.97 -8.72
C SER A 179 -5.90 1.87 -10.22
N ARG A 180 -5.01 2.34 -11.10
CA ARG A 180 -5.14 2.20 -12.57
C ARG A 180 -4.51 0.91 -13.11
N ARG A 181 -3.98 0.04 -12.26
CA ARG A 181 -3.29 -1.17 -12.70
C ARG A 181 -4.31 -2.22 -13.14
N ILE A 182 -4.48 -2.32 -14.45
CA ILE A 182 -5.35 -3.32 -15.09
C ILE A 182 -4.64 -4.66 -15.28
N PHE A 183 -3.33 -4.63 -15.52
CA PHE A 183 -2.52 -5.82 -15.75
C PHE A 183 -1.70 -6.16 -14.50
N PRO A 184 -1.89 -7.35 -13.91
CA PRO A 184 -1.18 -7.75 -12.71
C PRO A 184 0.31 -7.96 -12.99
N PRO A 185 1.16 -7.85 -11.96
CA PRO A 185 2.55 -8.26 -12.09
C PRO A 185 2.68 -9.78 -12.35
N PRO A 186 3.82 -10.23 -12.89
CA PRO A 186 4.15 -11.64 -12.95
C PRO A 186 4.05 -12.29 -11.58
N HIS A 187 3.43 -13.46 -11.53
CA HIS A 187 3.37 -14.27 -10.33
C HIS A 187 4.79 -14.65 -9.88
N LYS A 188 5.04 -14.69 -8.58
CA LYS A 188 6.37 -14.95 -7.98
C LYS A 188 7.02 -16.27 -8.40
N ASN A 189 6.22 -17.22 -8.89
CA ASN A 189 6.67 -18.55 -9.34
C ASN A 189 6.88 -18.63 -10.86
N LEU A 190 6.72 -17.53 -11.62
CA LEU A 190 7.13 -17.48 -13.01
C LEU A 190 8.64 -17.32 -13.11
N SER A 191 9.27 -18.06 -14.03
CA SER A 191 10.66 -17.83 -14.39
C SER A 191 10.82 -16.45 -15.04
N ARG A 192 12.05 -15.92 -15.05
CA ARG A 192 12.34 -14.62 -15.68
C ARG A 192 11.87 -14.56 -17.15
N PRO A 193 12.12 -15.57 -18.01
CA PRO A 193 11.57 -15.59 -19.37
C PRO A 193 10.05 -15.61 -19.43
N GLN A 194 9.38 -16.38 -18.57
CA GLN A 194 7.91 -16.41 -18.53
C GLN A 194 7.32 -15.06 -18.11
N ALA A 195 7.94 -14.41 -17.12
CA ALA A 195 7.56 -13.07 -16.68
C ALA A 195 7.73 -12.03 -17.79
N LEU A 196 8.82 -12.11 -18.56
CA LEU A 196 9.04 -11.26 -19.74
C LEU A 196 7.97 -11.49 -20.81
N THR A 197 7.70 -12.74 -21.17
CA THR A 197 6.64 -13.10 -22.12
C THR A 197 5.29 -12.54 -21.69
N LEU A 198 4.91 -12.71 -20.42
CA LEU A 198 3.66 -12.16 -19.88
C LEU A 198 3.62 -10.62 -20.03
N ARG A 199 4.72 -9.92 -19.75
CA ARG A 199 4.78 -8.46 -19.92
C ARG A 199 4.59 -8.05 -21.38
N LEU A 200 5.28 -8.71 -22.30
CA LEU A 200 5.14 -8.45 -23.73
C LEU A 200 3.71 -8.69 -24.23
N LEU A 201 3.02 -9.71 -23.71
CA LEU A 201 1.61 -9.97 -24.00
C LEU A 201 0.71 -8.86 -23.46
N GLN A 202 0.92 -8.43 -22.21
CA GLN A 202 0.14 -7.36 -21.57
C GLN A 202 0.32 -6.01 -22.29
N THR A 203 1.50 -5.73 -22.86
CA THR A 203 1.80 -4.51 -23.62
C THR A 203 1.54 -4.64 -25.12
N ARG A 204 1.09 -5.81 -25.59
CA ARG A 204 0.89 -6.12 -27.03
C ARG A 204 2.16 -5.96 -27.87
N THR A 205 3.32 -6.19 -27.29
CA THR A 205 4.64 -6.09 -27.95
C THR A 205 5.32 -7.45 -28.10
N TYR A 206 4.57 -8.54 -27.93
CA TYR A 206 5.08 -9.88 -28.19
C TYR A 206 5.41 -10.05 -29.68
N PRO A 207 6.54 -10.67 -30.06
CA PRO A 207 6.97 -10.74 -31.47
C PRO A 207 5.95 -11.43 -32.36
N THR A 208 5.73 -10.86 -33.55
CA THR A 208 4.85 -11.39 -34.58
C THR A 208 5.52 -11.28 -35.95
N LEU A 209 5.14 -12.10 -36.93
CA LEU A 209 5.65 -11.96 -38.31
C LEU A 209 5.34 -10.57 -38.89
N LYS A 210 4.16 -10.01 -38.60
CA LYS A 210 3.82 -8.64 -38.99
C LYS A 210 4.83 -7.62 -38.45
N MET A 211 5.17 -7.70 -37.17
CA MET A 211 6.14 -6.80 -36.54
C MET A 211 7.56 -7.04 -37.06
N LEU A 212 7.97 -8.29 -37.18
CA LEU A 212 9.33 -8.67 -37.57
C LEU A 212 9.61 -8.39 -39.06
N ASN A 213 8.64 -8.54 -39.94
CA ASN A 213 8.77 -8.12 -41.35
C ASN A 213 8.98 -6.61 -41.50
N ILE A 214 8.36 -5.80 -40.64
CA ILE A 214 8.57 -4.33 -40.64
C ILE A 214 9.98 -3.98 -40.16
N ILE A 215 10.48 -4.64 -39.12
CA ILE A 215 11.76 -4.30 -38.49
C ILE A 215 12.95 -4.93 -39.24
N TYR A 216 12.79 -6.16 -39.73
CA TYR A 216 13.82 -6.98 -40.35
C TYR A 216 13.30 -7.65 -41.64
N PRO A 217 12.94 -6.88 -42.69
CA PRO A 217 12.34 -7.42 -43.92
C PRO A 217 13.23 -8.46 -44.63
N GLU A 218 14.55 -8.31 -44.54
CA GLU A 218 15.52 -9.26 -45.14
C GLU A 218 15.50 -10.65 -44.47
N LEU A 219 15.23 -10.70 -43.16
CA LEU A 219 15.17 -11.95 -42.39
C LEU A 219 13.75 -12.53 -42.37
N TYR A 220 12.74 -11.67 -42.45
CA TYR A 220 11.33 -12.02 -42.43
C TYR A 220 10.64 -11.39 -43.65
N PRO A 221 10.78 -11.98 -44.85
CA PRO A 221 10.28 -11.37 -46.09
C PRO A 221 8.76 -11.34 -46.21
N SER A 222 8.06 -12.10 -45.38
CA SER A 222 6.60 -12.20 -45.37
C SER A 222 6.02 -11.84 -44.00
N ASN A 223 4.91 -11.12 -44.01
CA ASN A 223 4.10 -10.82 -42.84
C ASN A 223 2.86 -11.73 -42.72
N VAL A 224 2.68 -12.67 -43.65
CA VAL A 224 1.52 -13.58 -43.65
C VAL A 224 1.79 -14.88 -42.91
N CYS A 225 0.74 -15.43 -42.34
CA CYS A 225 0.72 -16.72 -41.69
C CYS A 225 0.92 -17.83 -42.75
N PRO A 226 1.92 -18.71 -42.60
CA PRO A 226 2.16 -19.81 -43.54
C PRO A 226 1.04 -20.86 -43.54
N HIS A 227 0.19 -20.88 -42.51
CA HIS A 227 -0.87 -21.88 -42.36
C HIS A 227 -2.17 -21.49 -43.08
N CYS A 228 -2.53 -20.20 -43.07
CA CYS A 228 -3.81 -19.72 -43.61
C CYS A 228 -3.71 -18.54 -44.59
N GLY A 229 -2.53 -17.95 -44.77
CA GLY A 229 -2.30 -16.84 -45.72
C GLY A 229 -2.72 -15.45 -45.25
N GLU A 230 -3.34 -15.33 -44.07
CA GLU A 230 -3.74 -14.04 -43.48
C GLU A 230 -2.55 -13.31 -42.83
N ILE A 231 -2.67 -12.00 -42.58
CA ILE A 231 -1.63 -11.24 -41.88
C ILE A 231 -1.44 -11.79 -40.46
N ALA A 232 -0.22 -12.21 -40.14
CA ALA A 232 0.14 -12.77 -38.84
C ALA A 232 0.38 -11.65 -37.80
N SER A 233 -0.71 -10.99 -37.40
CA SER A 233 -0.77 -10.07 -36.25
C SER A 233 -0.78 -10.83 -34.93
N LEU A 234 -0.71 -10.10 -33.80
CA LEU A 234 -0.71 -10.73 -32.47
C LEU A 234 -2.02 -11.48 -32.21
N GLU A 235 -3.15 -10.88 -32.55
CA GLU A 235 -4.48 -11.46 -32.39
C GLU A 235 -4.64 -12.68 -33.31
N HIS A 236 -4.11 -12.58 -34.53
CA HIS A 236 -4.07 -13.69 -35.49
C HIS A 236 -3.33 -14.89 -34.92
N MET A 237 -2.11 -14.67 -34.44
CA MET A 237 -1.27 -15.71 -33.88
C MET A 237 -1.90 -16.38 -32.66
N LEU A 238 -2.55 -15.61 -31.80
CA LEU A 238 -3.00 -16.10 -30.50
C LEU A 238 -4.39 -16.73 -30.51
N TRP A 239 -5.34 -16.24 -31.31
CA TRP A 239 -6.72 -16.78 -31.31
C TRP A 239 -7.55 -16.61 -32.58
N GLN A 240 -7.09 -15.89 -33.61
CA GLN A 240 -7.90 -15.72 -34.85
C GLN A 240 -7.48 -16.63 -36.01
N CYS A 241 -6.33 -17.31 -35.93
CA CYS A 241 -5.91 -18.21 -37.01
C CYS A 241 -6.87 -19.39 -37.17
N THR A 242 -7.53 -19.47 -38.33
CA THR A 242 -8.55 -20.48 -38.64
C THR A 242 -8.04 -21.91 -38.62
N LYS A 243 -6.72 -22.11 -38.85
CA LYS A 243 -6.07 -23.42 -38.78
C LYS A 243 -5.83 -23.92 -37.35
N PHE A 244 -5.75 -23.01 -36.37
CA PHE A 244 -5.60 -23.33 -34.95
C PHE A 244 -6.89 -23.09 -34.15
N ALA A 245 -7.92 -22.50 -34.76
CA ALA A 245 -9.23 -22.23 -34.17
C ALA A 245 -10.00 -23.49 -33.72
N HIS A 246 -9.51 -24.69 -34.07
CA HIS A 246 -10.08 -25.96 -33.65
C HIS A 246 -9.69 -26.39 -32.22
N LEU A 247 -8.72 -25.72 -31.59
CA LEU A 247 -8.38 -25.99 -30.19
C LEU A 247 -9.47 -25.43 -29.27
N PRO A 248 -10.23 -26.29 -28.56
CA PRO A 248 -11.28 -25.82 -27.67
C PRO A 248 -10.68 -24.91 -26.59
N ASN A 249 -11.36 -23.79 -26.29
CA ASN A 249 -11.04 -22.79 -25.26
C ASN A 249 -10.06 -21.65 -25.62
N ILE A 250 -9.63 -21.50 -26.87
CA ILE A 250 -8.80 -20.35 -27.28
C ILE A 250 -9.68 -19.25 -27.87
N THR A 251 -10.22 -18.38 -27.00
CA THR A 251 -11.06 -17.23 -27.39
C THR A 251 -10.42 -15.91 -26.95
N SER A 252 -10.77 -14.80 -27.62
CA SER A 252 -10.34 -13.45 -27.21
C SER A 252 -10.66 -13.16 -25.74
N ALA A 253 -11.86 -13.56 -25.28
CA ALA A 253 -12.29 -13.35 -23.91
C ALA A 253 -11.43 -14.13 -22.90
N ARG A 254 -11.07 -15.39 -23.20
CA ARG A 254 -10.18 -16.19 -22.35
C ARG A 254 -8.78 -15.58 -22.29
N TRP A 255 -8.26 -15.10 -23.42
CA TRP A 255 -6.97 -14.41 -23.49
C TRP A 255 -6.94 -13.15 -22.64
N GLU A 256 -7.92 -12.27 -22.81
CA GLU A 256 -8.04 -11.03 -22.04
C GLU A 256 -8.17 -11.30 -20.53
N ALA A 257 -8.96 -12.30 -20.15
CA ALA A 257 -9.08 -12.73 -18.76
C ALA A 257 -7.75 -13.25 -18.22
N ALA A 258 -7.03 -14.07 -18.98
CA ALA A 258 -5.78 -14.68 -18.54
C ALA A 258 -4.67 -13.65 -18.29
N ILE A 259 -4.48 -12.68 -19.20
CA ILE A 259 -3.44 -11.64 -19.03
C ILE A 259 -3.75 -10.62 -17.93
N ARG A 260 -5.04 -10.53 -17.51
CA ARG A 260 -5.52 -9.70 -16.39
C ARG A 260 -5.58 -10.48 -15.07
N SER A 261 -5.38 -11.79 -15.08
CA SER A 261 -5.43 -12.64 -13.90
C SER A 261 -4.11 -12.63 -13.13
N SER A 262 -4.21 -12.53 -11.80
CA SER A 262 -3.06 -12.68 -10.90
C SER A 262 -2.74 -14.16 -10.59
N SER A 263 -3.57 -15.09 -11.07
CA SER A 263 -3.41 -16.52 -10.87
C SER A 263 -2.20 -17.06 -11.63
N LEU A 264 -1.39 -17.88 -10.96
CA LEU A 264 -0.27 -18.58 -11.60
C LEU A 264 -0.75 -19.44 -12.79
N ALA A 265 -1.87 -20.13 -12.64
CA ALA A 265 -2.39 -21.04 -13.66
C ALA A 265 -2.78 -20.29 -14.94
N ASP A 266 -3.45 -19.13 -14.80
CA ASP A 266 -3.85 -18.32 -15.96
C ASP A 266 -2.65 -17.67 -16.64
N GLN A 267 -1.69 -17.16 -15.86
CA GLN A 267 -0.48 -16.57 -16.43
C GLN A 267 0.38 -17.61 -17.16
N LEU A 268 0.53 -18.82 -16.59
CA LEU A 268 1.22 -19.93 -17.26
C LEU A 268 0.49 -20.35 -18.53
N TRP A 269 -0.84 -20.43 -18.50
CA TRP A 269 -1.64 -20.73 -19.69
C TRP A 269 -1.37 -19.70 -20.79
N ALA A 270 -1.44 -18.40 -20.50
CA ALA A 270 -1.21 -17.35 -21.51
C ALA A 270 0.21 -17.40 -22.08
N VAL A 271 1.22 -17.59 -21.22
CA VAL A 271 2.63 -17.68 -21.64
C VAL A 271 2.87 -18.92 -22.50
N HIS A 272 2.31 -20.07 -22.12
CA HIS A 272 2.43 -21.32 -22.87
C HIS A 272 1.78 -21.21 -24.24
N GLN A 273 0.53 -20.74 -24.31
CA GLN A 273 -0.19 -20.60 -25.57
C GLN A 273 0.52 -19.64 -26.54
N ALA A 274 1.07 -18.53 -26.03
CA ALA A 274 1.81 -17.58 -26.86
C ALA A 274 3.10 -18.18 -27.42
N ARG A 275 3.78 -18.98 -26.60
CA ARG A 275 5.00 -19.69 -26.99
C ARG A 275 4.71 -20.73 -28.07
N GLU A 276 3.71 -21.59 -27.88
CA GLU A 276 3.31 -22.58 -28.88
C GLU A 276 2.94 -21.91 -30.22
N ALA A 277 2.20 -20.80 -30.17
CA ALA A 277 1.86 -20.03 -31.37
C ALA A 277 3.08 -19.45 -32.09
N ALA A 278 4.06 -18.92 -31.35
CA ALA A 278 5.31 -18.41 -31.91
C ALA A 278 6.17 -19.52 -32.52
N GLU A 279 6.33 -20.64 -31.81
CA GLU A 279 7.08 -21.81 -32.27
C GLU A 279 6.42 -22.43 -33.52
N GLY A 280 5.10 -22.52 -33.56
CA GLY A 280 4.34 -22.96 -34.74
C GLY A 280 4.47 -22.05 -35.97
N LEU A 281 4.96 -20.83 -35.78
CA LEU A 281 5.30 -19.88 -36.86
C LEU A 281 6.80 -19.75 -37.10
N SER A 282 7.61 -20.63 -36.49
CA SER A 282 9.08 -20.59 -36.56
C SER A 282 9.67 -19.24 -36.13
N LEU A 283 8.98 -18.53 -35.22
CA LEU A 283 9.48 -17.29 -34.66
C LEU A 283 10.45 -17.59 -33.52
N SER A 284 11.58 -16.89 -33.49
CA SER A 284 12.47 -16.91 -32.33
C SER A 284 11.77 -16.24 -31.15
N VAL A 285 11.26 -17.03 -30.22
CA VAL A 285 10.62 -16.54 -28.99
C VAL A 285 11.65 -15.82 -28.12
N PRO A 286 11.31 -14.76 -27.36
CA PRO A 286 12.24 -14.10 -26.44
C PRO A 286 12.57 -14.97 -25.21
N THR A 287 13.27 -16.09 -25.39
CA THR A 287 14.02 -16.78 -24.33
C THR A 287 15.47 -16.32 -24.38
N TRP A 288 15.69 -15.01 -24.25
CA TRP A 288 17.03 -14.42 -24.32
C TRP A 288 17.71 -14.53 -22.95
N GLU A 289 18.23 -15.72 -22.70
CA GLU A 289 19.60 -16.00 -22.24
C GLU A 289 19.71 -17.54 -22.12
N ARG A 290 20.60 -18.16 -22.90
CA ARG A 290 21.22 -19.40 -22.43
C ARG A 290 22.07 -18.98 -21.23
N PRO A 291 21.89 -19.56 -20.02
CA PRO A 291 22.89 -19.41 -18.98
C PRO A 291 24.24 -19.79 -19.57
N ALA A 292 25.29 -19.01 -19.28
CA ALA A 292 26.64 -19.34 -19.70
C ALA A 292 26.93 -20.82 -19.37
N THR A 293 27.29 -21.60 -20.38
CA THR A 293 27.85 -22.93 -20.18
C THR A 293 29.10 -22.77 -19.32
N GLN A 294 29.14 -23.50 -18.21
CA GLN A 294 30.31 -23.63 -17.33
C GLN A 294 31.54 -24.09 -18.11
#